data_AF-A0A6B3EFE6-F1
#
_entry.id   AF-A0A6B3EFE6-F1
#
_cell.length_a   1.000
_cell.length_b   1.000
_cell.length_c   1.000
_cell.angle_alpha   90.00
_cell.angle_beta   90.00
_cell.angle_gamma   90.00
#
_symmetry.space_group_name_H-M   'P 1'
#
loop_
_entity.id
_entity.type
_entity.pdbx_description
1 polymer ?
#
loop_
_entity_poly.entity_id
_entity_poly.type
_entity_poly.pdbx_seq_one_letter_code
_entity_poly.pdbx_strand_id
1 'polypeptide(L)'
;EVAPEGAPVRVVLVERASELGPELGAGPRPYLVEAVRGLGVEERLGSTVERYEDGVVHLAGGETIPAATVVWSAGMAASPLTKLV
;
A
#
# COMPACT_ATOMS: atom_id res chain seq x y z
N GLU A 1 19.79 3.57 9.03
CA GLU A 1 19.74 4.45 10.22
C GLU A 1 18.34 4.37 10.80
N VAL A 2 18.19 4.25 12.12
CA VAL A 2 16.87 4.16 12.77
C VAL A 2 16.47 5.56 13.20
N ALA A 3 15.27 6.00 12.82
CA ALA A 3 14.75 7.31 13.23
C ALA A 3 14.66 7.39 14.77
N PRO A 4 14.87 8.58 15.36
CA PRO A 4 14.75 8.76 16.80
C PRO A 4 13.34 8.44 17.30
N GLU A 5 13.24 8.03 18.56
CA GLU A 5 11.96 7.72 19.18
C GLU A 5 11.04 8.95 19.18
N GLY A 6 9.78 8.76 18.75
CA GLY A 6 8.81 9.85 18.60
C GLY A 6 8.93 10.67 17.31
N ALA A 7 9.79 10.28 16.36
CA ALA A 7 9.80 10.89 15.04
C ALA A 7 8.43 10.75 14.35
N PRO A 8 7.93 11.78 13.64
CA PRO A 8 6.65 11.71 12.96
C PRO A 8 6.64 10.59 11.91
N VAL A 9 5.63 9.74 11.96
CA VAL A 9 5.48 8.61 11.03
C VAL A 9 4.65 9.05 9.83
N ARG A 10 5.19 8.81 8.64
CA ARG A 10 4.49 8.98 7.37
C ARG A 10 4.01 7.61 6.89
N VAL A 11 2.70 7.47 6.69
CA VAL A 11 2.09 6.25 6.14
C VAL A 11 1.58 6.53 4.74
N VAL A 12 1.99 5.71 3.77
CA VAL A 12 1.52 5.79 2.38
C VAL A 12 0.85 4.47 2.01
N LEU A 13 -0.40 4.54 1.57
CA LEU A 13 -1.16 3.41 1.05
C LEU A 13 -1.15 3.47 -0.48
N VAL A 14 -0.57 2.44 -1.11
CA VAL A 14 -0.55 2.28 -2.57
C VAL A 14 -1.61 1.25 -2.98
N GLU A 15 -2.48 1.62 -3.91
CA GLU A 15 -3.56 0.78 -4.41
C GLU A 15 -3.61 0.87 -5.94
N ARG A 16 -3.77 -0.29 -6.59
CA ARG A 16 -3.86 -0.39 -8.05
C ARG A 16 -5.22 0.09 -8.56
N ALA A 17 -6.29 -0.14 -7.81
CA ALA A 17 -7.61 0.39 -8.13
C ALA A 17 -7.64 1.92 -8.06
N SER A 18 -8.58 2.54 -8.79
CA SER A 18 -8.79 3.99 -8.77
C SER A 18 -9.48 4.47 -7.49
N GLU A 19 -9.88 3.57 -6.60
CA GLU A 19 -10.62 3.84 -5.38
C GLU A 19 -10.26 2.82 -4.28
N LEU A 20 -10.39 3.22 -3.01
CA LEU A 20 -10.17 2.33 -1.87
C LEU A 20 -11.31 1.34 -1.70
N GLY A 21 -10.96 0.06 -1.47
CA GLY A 21 -11.90 -1.00 -1.14
C GLY A 21 -13.09 -1.11 -2.11
N PRO A 22 -12.88 -1.22 -3.43
CA PRO A 22 -13.97 -1.30 -4.41
C PRO A 22 -14.93 -2.46 -4.11
N GLU A 23 -14.39 -3.58 -3.62
CA GLU A 23 -15.13 -4.79 -3.23
C GLU A 23 -16.09 -4.57 -2.05
N LEU A 24 -15.90 -3.50 -1.26
CA LEU A 24 -16.78 -3.19 -0.13
C LEU A 24 -18.12 -2.58 -0.60
N GLY A 25 -18.19 -2.07 -1.84
CA GLY A 25 -19.39 -1.44 -2.37
C GLY A 25 -19.70 -0.06 -1.76
N ALA A 26 -20.82 0.54 -2.17
CA ALA A 26 -21.11 1.95 -1.88
C ALA A 26 -21.49 2.25 -0.41
N GLY A 27 -21.94 1.25 0.36
CA GLY A 27 -22.38 1.44 1.74
C GLY A 27 -21.23 1.66 2.73
N PRO A 28 -20.33 0.68 2.92
CA PRO A 28 -19.24 0.79 3.89
C PRO A 28 -18.04 1.63 3.42
N ARG A 29 -17.83 1.79 2.11
CA ARG A 29 -16.65 2.48 1.56
C ARG A 29 -16.46 3.94 2.00
N PRO A 30 -17.50 4.79 2.11
CA PRO A 30 -17.34 6.14 2.63
C PRO A 30 -16.70 6.18 4.02
N TYR A 31 -17.06 5.25 4.91
CA TYR A 31 -16.49 5.15 6.25
C TYR A 31 -15.02 4.72 6.22
N LEU A 32 -14.64 3.81 5.32
CA LEU A 32 -13.23 3.46 5.09
C LEU A 32 -12.43 4.69 4.67
N VAL A 33 -12.92 5.44 3.67
CA VAL A 33 -12.22 6.62 3.14
C VAL A 33 -12.08 7.70 4.21
N GLU A 34 -13.14 7.95 4.97
CA GLU A 34 -13.11 8.90 6.09
C GLU A 34 -12.09 8.49 7.16
N ALA A 35 -12.06 7.20 7.54
CA ALA A 35 -11.10 6.70 8.53
C ALA A 35 -9.65 6.83 8.06
N VAL A 36 -9.36 6.41 6.82
CA VAL A 36 -8.00 6.50 6.23
C VAL A 36 -7.51 7.94 6.20
N ARG A 37 -8.37 8.87 5.75
CA ARG A 37 -8.03 10.30 5.70
C ARG A 37 -7.93 10.94 7.08
N GLY A 38 -8.80 10.57 8.00
CA GLY A 38 -8.77 11.05 9.39
C GLY A 38 -7.49 10.65 10.13
N LEU A 39 -6.85 9.55 9.71
CA LEU A 39 -5.55 9.10 10.22
C LEU A 39 -4.35 9.76 9.52
N GLY A 40 -4.57 10.61 8.51
CA GLY A 40 -3.51 11.26 7.75
C GLY A 40 -2.72 10.33 6.83
N VAL A 41 -3.30 9.20 6.43
CA VAL A 41 -2.66 8.27 5.47
C VAL A 41 -2.66 8.90 4.08
N GLU A 42 -1.49 8.97 3.46
CA GLU A 42 -1.39 9.41 2.06
C GLU A 42 -1.80 8.27 1.12
N GLU A 43 -2.65 8.58 0.14
CA GLU A 43 -3.13 7.60 -0.83
C GLU A 43 -2.35 7.75 -2.17
N ARG A 44 -2.02 6.63 -2.80
CA ARG A 44 -1.58 6.53 -4.21
C ARG A 44 -2.46 5.51 -4.91
N LEU A 45 -3.61 5.98 -5.37
CA LEU A 45 -4.58 5.18 -6.12
C LEU A 45 -4.15 5.08 -7.58
N GLY A 46 -4.67 4.07 -8.30
CA GLY A 46 -4.31 3.83 -9.71
C GLY A 46 -2.83 3.49 -9.90
N SER A 47 -2.12 3.12 -8.83
CA SER A 47 -0.67 3.00 -8.82
C SER A 47 -0.25 1.56 -8.57
N THR A 48 0.76 1.09 -9.31
CA THR A 48 1.34 -0.24 -9.12
C THR A 48 2.78 -0.12 -8.67
N VAL A 49 3.14 -0.80 -7.59
CA VAL A 49 4.54 -0.99 -7.20
C VAL A 49 5.21 -1.90 -8.22
N GLU A 50 6.30 -1.42 -8.81
CA GLU A 50 7.12 -2.15 -9.77
C GLU A 50 8.25 -2.90 -9.07
N ARG A 51 8.95 -2.24 -8.13
CA ARG A 51 10.02 -2.85 -7.33
C ARG A 51 10.28 -2.09 -6.03
N TYR A 52 11.00 -2.74 -5.12
CA TYR A 52 11.55 -2.15 -3.90
C TYR A 52 13.05 -2.46 -3.83
N GLU A 53 13.88 -1.43 -3.85
CA GLU A 53 15.34 -1.53 -3.81
C GLU A 53 15.92 -0.37 -3.02
N ASP A 54 17.00 -0.60 -2.28
CA ASP A 54 17.76 0.42 -1.56
C ASP A 54 16.93 1.38 -0.68
N GLY A 55 15.85 0.87 -0.07
CA GLY A 55 14.96 1.66 0.78
C GLY A 55 13.99 2.56 0.01
N VAL A 56 13.79 2.32 -1.28
CA VAL A 56 12.90 3.08 -2.17
C VAL A 56 11.91 2.16 -2.86
N VAL A 57 10.63 2.52 -2.79
CA VAL A 57 9.56 1.90 -3.57
C VAL A 57 9.46 2.63 -4.91
N HIS A 58 9.53 1.88 -6.00
CA HIS A 58 9.37 2.40 -7.36
C HIS A 58 7.98 2.06 -7.87
N LEU A 59 7.21 3.07 -8.28
CA LEU A 59 5.90 2.89 -8.89
C LEU A 59 6.05 2.86 -10.42
N ALA A 60 5.21 2.07 -11.10
CA ALA A 60 5.24 1.91 -12.56
C ALA A 60 5.03 3.24 -13.34
N GLY A 61 4.49 4.27 -12.70
CA GLY A 61 4.36 5.63 -13.26
C GLY A 61 5.62 6.50 -13.15
N GLY A 62 6.72 5.97 -12.62
CA GLY A 62 7.99 6.67 -12.41
C GLY A 62 8.11 7.41 -11.07
N GLU A 63 7.04 7.53 -10.29
CA GLU A 63 7.11 8.05 -8.92
C GLU A 63 7.92 7.10 -8.03
N THR A 64 8.73 7.67 -7.13
CA THR A 64 9.49 6.93 -6.13
C THR A 64 9.12 7.38 -4.73
N ILE A 65 9.02 6.42 -3.80
CA ILE A 65 8.66 6.68 -2.40
C ILE A 65 9.76 6.11 -1.50
N PRO A 66 10.54 6.96 -0.80
CA PRO A 66 11.46 6.48 0.23
C PRO A 66 10.68 5.82 1.36
N ALA A 67 11.03 4.56 1.68
CA ALA A 67 10.39 3.78 2.72
C ALA A 67 11.38 2.78 3.33
N ALA A 68 11.73 2.99 4.60
CA ALA A 68 12.51 2.03 5.37
C ALA A 68 11.73 0.74 5.67
N THR A 69 10.39 0.82 5.70
CA THR A 69 9.50 -0.29 6.00
C THR A 69 8.43 -0.40 4.91
N VAL A 70 8.24 -1.61 4.39
CA VAL A 70 7.20 -1.93 3.42
C VAL A 70 6.37 -3.11 3.94
N VAL A 71 5.05 -2.95 3.94
CA VAL A 71 4.09 -4.03 4.24
C VAL A 71 3.39 -4.41 2.94
N TRP A 72 3.59 -5.64 2.46
CA TRP A 72 2.97 -6.12 1.22
C TRP A 72 1.71 -6.93 1.52
N SER A 73 0.55 -6.31 1.32
CA SER A 73 -0.78 -6.94 1.47
C SER A 73 -1.46 -7.23 0.12
N ALA A 74 -0.75 -7.07 -1.00
CA ALA A 74 -1.33 -7.16 -2.33
C ALA A 74 -1.19 -8.56 -2.96
N GLY A 75 -2.33 -9.18 -3.22
CA GLY A 75 -2.39 -10.46 -3.92
C GLY A 75 -1.92 -11.66 -3.09
N MET A 76 -2.39 -12.83 -3.47
CA MET A 76 -1.98 -14.10 -2.88
C MET A 76 -1.66 -15.08 -4.01
N ALA A 77 -0.73 -15.97 -3.76
CA ALA A 77 -0.46 -17.11 -4.62
C ALA A 77 -0.70 -18.40 -3.83
N ALA A 78 -1.28 -19.40 -4.49
CA ALA A 78 -1.39 -20.73 -3.90
C ALA A 78 0.02 -21.30 -3.63
N SER A 79 0.14 -22.09 -2.55
CA SER A 79 1.38 -22.78 -2.23
C SER A 79 1.83 -23.68 -3.40
N PRO A 80 3.14 -23.74 -3.72
CA PRO A 80 3.65 -24.63 -4.78
C PRO A 80 3.27 -26.11 -4.61
N LEU A 81 2.92 -26.54 -3.39
CA LEU A 81 2.46 -27.90 -3.10
C LEU A 81 1.21 -28.31 -3.90
N THR A 82 0.37 -27.35 -4.29
CA THR A 82 -0.83 -27.65 -5.11
C THR A 82 -0.50 -28.11 -6.52
N LYS A 83 0.75 -27.97 -6.98
CA LYS A 83 1.22 -28.44 -8.29
C LYS A 83 1.64 -29.91 -8.31
N LEU A 84 1.68 -30.57 -7.14
CA LEU A 84 2.16 -31.94 -6.99
C LEU A 84 1.04 -33.00 -7.10
N VAL A 85 -0.21 -32.57 -7.29
CA VAL A 85 -1.39 -33.42 -7.47
C VAL A 85 -1.95 -33.31 -8.87
#